data_AF-A0A959CYE4-F1
#
_entry.id   AF-A0A959CYE4-F1
#
_cell.length_a   1.000
_cell.length_b   1.000
_cell.length_c   1.000
_cell.angle_alpha   90.00
_cell.angle_beta   90.00
_cell.angle_gamma   90.00
#
_symmetry.space_group_name_H-M   'P 1'
#
loop_
_entity.id
_entity.type
_entity.pdbx_description
1 polymer ?
#
loop_
_entity_poly.entity_id
_entity_poly.type
_entity_poly.pdbx_seq_one_letter_code
_entity_poly.pdbx_strand_id
1 'polypeptide(L)'
;DPNFKGMPKLTVKMASMVQGFPEDWDFTGRKTAAYRQVGNAFPPPVAKAVGEKILSALKKKKNGGKPSAVPLLIRNTLKTTV
;
A
#
# COMPACT_ATOMS: atom_id res chain seq x y z
N ASP A 1 -25.53 17.85 18.06
CA ASP A 1 -26.42 19.02 18.10
C ASP A 1 -27.45 18.83 16.99
N PRO A 2 -28.75 18.72 17.32
CA PRO A 2 -29.81 18.54 16.34
C PRO A 2 -29.92 19.68 15.31
N ASN A 3 -29.24 20.82 15.52
CA ASN A 3 -29.22 21.96 14.60
C ASN A 3 -27.87 22.17 13.87
N PHE A 4 -27.01 21.15 13.78
CA PHE A 4 -25.71 21.29 13.09
C PHE A 4 -25.90 21.53 11.58
N LYS A 5 -25.71 22.79 11.15
CA LYS A 5 -25.61 23.18 9.73
C LYS A 5 -24.15 23.07 9.27
N GLY A 6 -23.79 21.93 8.67
CA GLY A 6 -22.49 21.72 8.05
C GLY A 6 -22.36 20.31 7.45
N MET A 7 -21.35 20.08 6.61
CA MET A 7 -21.05 18.72 6.15
C MET A 7 -20.56 17.87 7.34
N PRO A 8 -21.16 16.69 7.58
CA PRO A 8 -20.71 15.82 8.66
C PRO A 8 -19.28 15.35 8.40
N LYS A 9 -18.45 15.36 9.45
CA LYS A 9 -17.09 14.81 9.38
C LYS A 9 -17.17 13.28 9.43
N LEU A 10 -16.41 12.59 8.58
CA LEU A 10 -16.23 11.14 8.64
C LEU A 10 -15.81 10.73 10.05
N THR A 11 -16.38 9.67 10.62
CA THR A 11 -15.91 9.11 11.91
C THR A 11 -14.53 8.47 11.76
N VAL A 12 -13.84 8.17 12.87
CA VAL A 12 -12.56 7.43 12.85
C VAL A 12 -12.72 6.12 12.10
N LYS A 13 -13.84 5.40 12.33
CA LYS A 13 -14.14 4.12 11.67
C LYS A 13 -14.36 4.27 10.16
N MET A 14 -15.07 5.31 9.74
CA MET A 14 -15.25 5.57 8.30
C MET A 14 -13.93 5.93 7.64
N ALA A 15 -13.10 6.76 8.30
CA ALA A 15 -11.78 7.11 7.78
C ALA A 15 -10.86 5.90 7.67
N SER A 16 -10.93 4.94 8.61
CA SER A 16 -10.12 3.70 8.53
C SER A 16 -10.58 2.78 7.40
N MET A 17 -11.89 2.71 7.13
CA MET A 17 -12.41 1.97 5.98
C MET A 17 -11.92 2.55 4.66
N VAL A 18 -11.86 3.88 4.53
CA VAL A 18 -11.29 4.55 3.34
C VAL A 18 -9.83 4.16 3.10
N GLN A 19 -9.04 4.01 4.17
CA GLN A 19 -7.65 3.57 4.08
C GLN A 19 -7.51 2.05 3.78
N GLY A 20 -8.59 1.27 3.93
CA GLY A 20 -8.59 -0.18 3.73
C GLY A 20 -8.20 -0.99 4.97
N PHE A 21 -8.44 -0.46 6.17
CA PHE A 21 -8.31 -1.25 7.39
C PHE A 21 -9.44 -2.28 7.53
N PRO A 22 -9.16 -3.44 8.16
CA PRO A 22 -10.19 -4.41 8.53
C PRO A 22 -11.30 -3.81 9.42
N GLU A 23 -12.50 -4.38 9.34
CA GLU A 23 -13.66 -3.92 10.12
C GLU A 23 -13.52 -4.19 11.62
N ASP A 24 -12.70 -5.14 12.04
CA ASP A 24 -12.39 -5.44 13.43
C ASP A 24 -11.18 -4.67 13.97
N TRP A 25 -10.58 -3.78 13.16
CA TRP A 25 -9.45 -2.97 13.61
C TRP A 25 -9.89 -1.82 14.51
N ASP A 26 -9.28 -1.74 15.70
CA ASP A 26 -9.56 -0.72 16.71
C ASP A 26 -8.41 0.30 16.85
N PHE A 27 -8.79 1.58 16.92
CA PHE A 27 -7.88 2.69 17.16
C PHE A 27 -8.06 3.20 18.58
N THR A 28 -6.95 3.36 19.32
CA THR A 28 -6.99 3.74 20.73
C THR A 28 -6.73 5.24 20.93
N GLY A 29 -7.14 5.75 22.09
CA GLY A 29 -6.94 7.14 22.49
C GLY A 29 -8.10 8.08 22.14
N ARG A 30 -7.95 9.36 22.49
CA ARG A 30 -8.98 10.38 22.24
C ARG A 30 -9.18 10.60 20.74
N LYS A 31 -10.35 11.13 20.37
CA LYS A 31 -10.76 11.43 18.98
C LYS A 31 -9.62 11.93 18.10
N THR A 32 -8.97 13.05 18.46
CA THR A 32 -7.89 13.65 17.66
C THR A 32 -6.69 12.71 17.47
N ALA A 33 -6.28 11.98 18.51
CA ALA A 33 -5.16 11.04 18.42
C ALA A 33 -5.50 9.87 17.50
N ALA A 34 -6.72 9.32 17.60
CA ALA A 34 -7.18 8.24 16.73
C ALA A 34 -7.28 8.68 15.26
N TYR A 35 -7.79 9.88 14.96
CA TYR A 35 -7.76 10.39 13.58
C TYR A 35 -6.34 10.53 13.03
N ARG A 36 -5.39 10.99 13.85
CA ARG A 36 -3.98 11.09 13.42
C ARG A 36 -3.37 9.72 13.15
N GLN A 37 -3.72 8.70 13.94
CA GLN A 37 -3.30 7.32 13.67
C GLN A 37 -3.82 6.85 12.31
N VAL A 38 -5.11 7.05 12.02
CA VAL A 38 -5.70 6.68 10.72
C VAL A 38 -5.07 7.47 9.56
N GLY A 39 -4.97 8.79 9.69
CA GLY A 39 -4.51 9.66 8.60
C GLY A 39 -3.03 9.56 8.30
N ASN A 40 -2.20 9.26 9.32
CA ASN A 40 -0.76 9.07 9.15
C ASN A 40 -0.38 7.62 8.85
N ALA A 41 -1.29 6.67 9.03
CA ALA A 41 -1.00 5.28 8.73
C ALA A 41 -0.74 5.08 7.23
N PHE A 42 0.13 4.13 6.93
CA PHE A 42 0.29 3.66 5.57
C PHE A 42 -0.89 2.74 5.21
N PRO A 43 -1.57 2.93 4.05
CA PRO A 43 -2.74 2.14 3.71
C PRO A 43 -2.42 0.63 3.69
N PRO A 44 -3.18 -0.23 4.42
CA PRO A 44 -2.91 -1.67 4.48
C PRO A 44 -2.77 -2.38 3.12
N PRO A 45 -3.59 -2.06 2.08
CA PRO A 45 -3.43 -2.69 0.76
C PRO A 45 -2.08 -2.40 0.12
N VAL A 46 -1.58 -1.17 0.30
CA VAL A 46 -0.27 -0.75 -0.24
C VAL A 46 0.86 -1.41 0.56
N ALA A 47 0.74 -1.46 1.89
CA ALA A 47 1.69 -2.15 2.75
C ALA A 47 1.85 -3.63 2.35
N LYS A 48 0.73 -4.31 2.06
CA LYS A 48 0.74 -5.70 1.59
C LYS A 48 1.50 -5.84 0.27
N ALA A 49 1.16 -5.03 -0.74
CA ALA A 49 1.81 -5.09 -2.05
C ALA A 49 3.32 -4.86 -1.96
N VAL A 50 3.76 -3.88 -1.18
CA VAL A 50 5.19 -3.60 -0.95
C VAL A 50 5.86 -4.77 -0.21
N GLY A 51 5.24 -5.28 0.85
CA GLY A 51 5.73 -6.41 1.62
C GLY A 51 5.93 -7.67 0.79
N GLU A 52 5.00 -7.97 -0.12
CA GLU A 52 5.11 -9.11 -1.05
C GLU A 52 6.32 -8.99 -1.98
N LYS A 53 6.63 -7.79 -2.48
CA LYS A 53 7.80 -7.56 -3.33
C LYS A 53 9.10 -7.72 -2.55
N ILE A 54 9.16 -7.19 -1.33
CA ILE A 54 10.30 -7.37 -0.43
C ILE A 54 10.51 -8.87 -0.15
N LEU A 55 9.44 -9.60 0.21
CA LEU A 55 9.49 -11.04 0.46
C LEU A 55 10.00 -11.82 -0.77
N SER A 56 9.53 -11.47 -1.96
CA SER A 56 9.98 -12.08 -3.22
C SER A 56 11.48 -11.86 -3.45
N ALA A 57 11.97 -10.63 -3.24
CA ALA A 57 13.39 -10.31 -3.39
C ALA A 57 14.26 -11.09 -2.39
N LEU A 58 13.81 -11.19 -1.14
CA LEU A 58 14.51 -11.96 -0.09
C LEU A 58 14.54 -13.47 -0.40
N LYS A 59 13.43 -14.03 -0.91
CA LYS A 59 13.37 -15.43 -1.34
C LYS A 59 14.28 -15.71 -2.54
N LYS A 60 14.33 -14.82 -3.53
CA LYS A 60 15.21 -14.96 -4.70
C LYS A 60 16.69 -15.03 -4.32
N LYS A 61 17.11 -14.28 -3.29
CA LYS A 61 18.50 -14.31 -2.77
C LYS A 61 18.86 -15.65 -2.13
N LYS A 62 17.91 -16.34 -1.47
CA LYS A 62 18.14 -17.65 -0.84
C LYS A 62 18.42 -18.78 -1.84
N ASN A 63 17.92 -18.68 -3.08
CA ASN A 63 18.01 -19.76 -4.07
C ASN A 63 19.23 -19.67 -5.00
N GLY A 64 20.29 -18.91 -4.63
CA GLY A 64 21.51 -18.79 -5.44
C GLY A 64 21.24 -18.07 -6.77
N GLY A 65 21.36 -16.75 -6.75
CA GLY A 65 21.04 -15.90 -7.90
C GLY A 65 21.83 -16.27 -9.16
N LYS A 66 21.21 -17.07 -10.05
CA LYS A 66 21.41 -16.89 -11.48
C LYS A 66 20.54 -15.70 -11.90
N PRO A 67 21.08 -14.67 -12.57
CA PRO A 67 20.26 -13.61 -13.11
C PRO A 67 19.22 -14.23 -14.04
N SER A 68 17.95 -14.10 -13.65
CA SER A 68 16.78 -14.33 -14.51
C SER A 68 17.08 -13.69 -15.84
N ALA A 69 17.20 -14.50 -16.89
CA ALA A 69 17.54 -14.06 -18.23
C ALA A 69 16.73 -12.81 -18.57
N VAL A 70 17.43 -11.73 -18.92
CA VAL A 70 16.82 -10.62 -19.63
C VAL A 70 16.11 -11.26 -20.83
N PRO A 71 14.80 -11.03 -21.06
CA PRO A 71 14.12 -11.58 -22.22
C PRO A 71 14.95 -11.29 -23.46
N LEU A 72 15.28 -12.33 -24.21
CA LEU A 72 16.14 -12.29 -25.41
C LEU A 72 15.54 -11.46 -26.56
N LEU A 73 14.50 -10.67 -26.30
CA LEU A 73 13.71 -9.92 -27.27
C LEU A 73 14.31 -8.54 -27.62
N ILE A 74 15.37 -8.10 -26.92
CA ILE A 74 16.11 -6.87 -27.28
C ILE A 74 17.48 -7.23 -27.84
N ARG A 75 17.51 -7.99 -28.94
CA ARG A 75 18.74 -8.19 -29.72
C ARG A 75 18.60 -7.95 -31.23
N ASN A 76 17.42 -7.64 -31.76
CA ASN A 76 17.25 -7.53 -33.22
C ASN A 76 16.75 -6.19 -33.79
N THR A 77 16.76 -5.10 -33.02
CA THR A 77 16.29 -3.78 -33.52
C THR A 77 17.41 -2.78 -33.82
N LEU A 78 18.60 -3.23 -34.21
CA LEU A 78 19.70 -2.35 -34.63
C LEU A 78 20.47 -2.83 -35.88
N LYS A 79 19.84 -3.63 -36.77
CA LYS A 79 20.45 -4.00 -38.07
C LYS A 79 19.62 -3.63 -39.30
N THR A 80 18.68 -2.71 -39.17
CA THR A 80 17.98 -2.12 -40.32
C THR A 80 17.77 -0.65 -40.07
N THR A 81 18.79 0.15 -40.32
CA THR A 81 18.75 1.52 -40.88
C THR A 81 20.20 2.01 -40.93
N VAL A 82 20.62 2.39 -42.14
CA VAL A 82 21.94 2.86 -42.62
C VAL A 82 23.04 1.80 -42.77
#